data_AF-A0A0Q4IZX0-F1
#
_entry.id   AF-A0A0Q4IZX0-F1
#
_cell.length_a   1.000
_cell.length_b   1.000
_cell.length_c   1.000
_cell.angle_alpha   90.00
_cell.angle_beta   90.00
_cell.angle_gamma   90.00
#
_symmetry.space_group_name_H-M   'P 1'
#
loop_
_entity.id
_entity.type
_entity.pdbx_description
1 polymer ?
#
loop_
_entity_poly.entity_id
_entity_poly.type
_entity_poly.pdbx_seq_one_letter_code
_entity_poly.pdbx_strand_id
1 'polypeptide(L)'
;MSGGQLGASQGGLRLAYALGSRRKVALVARVATPLKGAGREAALGIEWQPTRLPIRLVAEQRFALDGGRGGPTVGVIAGYGPAEVAPGIRLEAYGQAGGIARDGIEGFVDASARLTHPLGKLAGATIDIGVGAWGSAQRDAERFDVGPSIVATLPVARKTIRLTLDWRERIAGGARPGSGPALSIGSDF
;
A
#
# COMPACT_ATOMS: atom_id res chain seq x y z
N MET A 1 2.04 -7.96 -26.82
CA MET A 1 1.30 -8.18 -25.56
C MET A 1 2.13 -7.63 -24.39
N SER A 2 2.10 -6.31 -24.17
CA SER A 2 2.73 -5.69 -22.99
C SER A 2 1.75 -5.78 -21.82
N GLY A 3 1.76 -6.90 -21.09
CA GLY A 3 0.97 -7.02 -19.86
C GLY A 3 1.33 -5.90 -18.89
N GLY A 4 0.33 -5.23 -18.33
CA GLY A 4 0.52 -4.14 -17.38
C GLY A 4 1.34 -4.56 -16.16
N GLN A 5 1.91 -3.57 -15.46
CA GLN A 5 2.83 -3.80 -14.36
C GLN A 5 2.17 -3.43 -13.02
N LEU A 6 2.10 -4.39 -12.11
CA LEU A 6 1.60 -4.21 -10.74
C LEU A 6 2.59 -4.87 -9.78
N GLY A 7 3.03 -4.13 -8.76
CA GLY A 7 4.07 -4.60 -7.83
C GLY A 7 5.50 -4.45 -8.35
N ALA A 8 5.75 -3.45 -9.21
CA ALA A 8 7.10 -3.04 -9.59
C ALA A 8 7.86 -2.45 -8.40
N SER A 9 9.19 -2.43 -8.48
CA SER A 9 10.00 -1.67 -7.53
C SER A 9 9.70 -0.18 -7.67
N GLN A 10 9.33 0.47 -6.56
CA GLN A 10 8.96 1.88 -6.50
C GLN A 10 9.42 2.52 -5.19
N GLY A 11 9.55 3.84 -5.21
CA GLY A 11 9.70 4.68 -4.02
C GLY A 11 8.60 5.73 -3.98
N GLY A 12 8.32 6.26 -2.79
CA GLY A 12 7.34 7.32 -2.66
C GLY A 12 7.37 8.02 -1.31
N LEU A 13 6.70 9.17 -1.27
CA LEU A 13 6.48 9.97 -0.08
C LEU A 13 4.99 10.33 -0.01
N ARG A 14 4.41 10.27 1.18
CA ARG A 14 3.04 10.71 1.43
C ARG A 14 3.00 11.61 2.65
N LEU A 15 2.40 12.78 2.50
CA LEU A 15 2.14 13.75 3.55
C LEU A 15 0.64 13.84 3.79
N ALA A 16 0.22 13.81 5.05
CA ALA A 16 -1.17 14.00 5.44
C ALA A 16 -1.28 15.02 6.57
N TYR A 17 -2.04 16.08 6.35
CA TYR A 17 -2.29 17.14 7.32
C TYR A 17 -3.75 17.10 7.78
N ALA A 18 -3.96 16.64 9.01
CA ALA A 18 -5.30 16.51 9.60
C ALA A 18 -5.89 17.89 9.93
N LEU A 19 -7.08 18.15 9.42
CA LEU A 19 -7.85 19.38 9.59
C LEU A 19 -8.92 19.25 10.69
N GLY A 20 -9.20 20.38 11.33
CA GLY A 20 -10.25 20.53 12.33
C GLY A 20 -9.95 19.83 13.66
N SER A 21 -10.72 20.17 14.69
CA SER A 21 -10.53 19.63 16.05
C SER A 21 -10.75 18.11 16.13
N ARG A 22 -11.65 17.57 15.31
CA ARG A 22 -11.97 16.14 15.26
C ARG A 22 -10.99 15.32 14.40
N ARG A 23 -10.10 15.96 13.64
CA ARG A 23 -9.08 15.32 12.76
C ARG A 23 -9.65 14.24 11.83
N LYS A 24 -10.91 14.38 11.40
CA LYS A 24 -11.61 13.45 10.50
C LYS A 24 -11.37 13.73 9.03
N VAL A 25 -10.87 14.91 8.70
CA VAL A 25 -10.55 15.32 7.32
C VAL A 25 -9.06 15.58 7.27
N ALA A 26 -8.38 15.19 6.20
CA ALA A 26 -6.97 15.49 6.00
C ALA A 26 -6.71 15.97 4.57
N LEU A 27 -5.81 16.95 4.42
CA LEU A 27 -5.19 17.26 3.13
C LEU A 27 -4.07 16.27 2.90
N VAL A 28 -4.01 15.68 1.71
CA VAL A 28 -3.02 14.67 1.36
C VAL A 28 -2.26 15.07 0.12
N ALA A 29 -0.94 14.92 0.19
CA ALA A 29 -0.05 15.02 -0.95
C ALA A 29 0.78 13.75 -1.03
N ARG A 30 0.93 13.16 -2.22
CA ARG A 30 1.79 12.01 -2.43
C ARG A 30 2.58 12.14 -3.71
N VAL A 31 3.79 11.60 -3.70
CA VAL A 31 4.61 11.39 -4.88
C VAL A 31 5.06 9.94 -4.91
N ALA A 32 5.03 9.32 -6.08
CA ALA A 32 5.48 7.96 -6.31
C ALA A 32 6.32 7.91 -7.59
N THR A 33 7.40 7.15 -7.55
CA THR A 33 8.29 6.92 -8.68
C THR A 33 8.60 5.44 -8.81
N PRO A 34 8.41 4.83 -9.99
CA PRO A 34 9.07 3.56 -10.31
C PRO A 34 10.59 3.73 -10.18
N LEU A 35 11.29 2.68 -9.74
CA LEU A 35 12.76 2.68 -9.74
C LEU A 35 13.34 2.49 -11.15
N LYS A 36 12.55 1.94 -12.07
CA LYS A 36 12.91 1.74 -13.48
C LYS A 36 11.65 1.92 -14.34
N GLY A 37 11.80 2.59 -15.48
CA GLY A 37 10.70 2.88 -16.41
C GLY A 37 10.01 4.21 -16.13
N ALA A 38 8.92 4.46 -16.85
CA ALA A 38 8.05 5.63 -16.68
C ALA A 38 6.86 5.32 -15.77
N GLY A 39 6.19 6.35 -15.25
CA GLY A 39 5.06 6.21 -14.33
C GLY A 39 5.21 7.00 -13.04
N ARG A 40 6.09 8.01 -13.01
CA ARG A 40 6.18 8.98 -11.92
C ARG A 40 4.86 9.73 -11.81
N GLU A 41 4.35 9.81 -10.60
CA GLU A 41 3.06 10.41 -10.33
C GLU A 41 3.12 11.26 -9.06
N ALA A 42 2.45 12.40 -9.10
CA ALA A 42 2.06 13.16 -7.92
C ALA A 42 0.55 13.10 -7.74
N ALA A 43 0.05 13.21 -6.52
CA ALA A 43 -1.36 13.45 -6.27
C ALA A 43 -1.57 14.42 -5.11
N LEU A 44 -2.64 15.21 -5.22
CA LEU A 44 -3.11 16.14 -4.21
C LEU A 44 -4.59 15.91 -3.96
N GLY A 45 -5.00 15.80 -2.71
CA GLY A 45 -6.39 15.44 -2.41
C GLY A 45 -6.79 15.62 -0.96
N ILE A 46 -7.99 15.12 -0.68
CA ILE A 46 -8.62 15.12 0.63
C ILE A 46 -8.98 13.68 1.00
N GLU A 47 -8.70 13.32 2.24
CA GLU A 47 -9.23 12.12 2.88
C GLU A 47 -10.27 12.50 3.93
N TRP A 48 -11.37 11.77 3.97
CA TRP A 48 -12.41 11.95 4.96
C TRP A 48 -12.77 10.62 5.63
N GLN A 49 -12.65 10.58 6.96
CA GLN A 49 -13.05 9.47 7.82
C GLN A 49 -14.39 9.82 8.50
N PRO A 50 -15.55 9.44 7.92
CA PRO A 50 -16.86 9.86 8.44
C PRO A 50 -17.17 9.28 9.82
N THR A 51 -16.82 8.00 10.02
CA THR A 51 -17.16 7.23 11.24
C THR A 51 -15.91 6.97 12.09
N ARG A 52 -16.05 6.17 13.16
CA ARG A 52 -14.90 5.68 13.94
C ARG A 52 -14.21 4.48 13.30
N LEU A 53 -14.84 3.85 12.31
CA LEU A 53 -14.23 2.75 11.57
C LEU A 53 -13.03 3.29 10.78
N PRO A 54 -11.97 2.49 10.59
CA PRO A 54 -10.76 2.89 9.87
C PRO A 54 -10.98 2.88 8.35
N ILE A 55 -12.05 3.54 7.90
CA ILE A 55 -12.46 3.66 6.50
C ILE A 55 -12.41 5.14 6.12
N ARG A 56 -11.68 5.45 5.05
CA ARG A 56 -11.50 6.81 4.52
C ARG A 56 -12.01 6.89 3.11
N LEU A 57 -12.82 7.90 2.83
CA LEU A 57 -13.18 8.31 1.48
C LEU A 57 -12.09 9.24 0.96
N VAL A 58 -11.70 9.04 -0.29
CA VAL A 58 -10.61 9.77 -0.93
C VAL A 58 -11.14 10.49 -2.15
N ALA A 59 -10.76 11.75 -2.29
CA ALA A 59 -10.91 12.50 -3.53
C ALA A 59 -9.57 13.18 -3.81
N GLU A 60 -8.90 12.83 -4.91
CA GLU A 60 -7.58 13.37 -5.26
C GLU A 60 -7.48 13.69 -6.76
N GLN A 61 -6.66 14.67 -7.09
CA GLN A 61 -6.19 14.90 -8.44
C GLN A 61 -4.82 14.24 -8.60
N ARG A 62 -4.70 13.29 -9.53
CA ARG A 62 -3.44 12.64 -9.88
C ARG A 62 -2.80 13.36 -11.07
N PHE A 63 -1.49 13.52 -11.05
CA PHE A 63 -0.68 14.19 -12.06
C PHE A 63 0.42 13.23 -12.52
N ALA A 64 0.45 12.92 -13.81
CA ALA A 64 1.57 12.19 -14.38
C ALA A 64 2.77 13.13 -14.57
N LEU A 65 3.96 12.74 -14.09
CA LEU A 65 5.15 13.61 -14.07
C LEU A 65 6.17 13.26 -15.17
N ASP A 66 6.04 12.09 -15.81
CA ASP A 66 6.98 11.60 -16.83
C ASP A 66 6.27 10.93 -18.02
N GLY A 67 5.04 11.36 -18.30
CA GLY A 67 4.22 10.87 -19.40
C GLY A 67 2.98 10.10 -18.93
N GLY A 68 1.97 9.99 -19.80
CA GLY A 68 0.63 9.51 -19.42
C GLY A 68 -0.24 10.64 -18.87
N ARG A 69 -1.49 10.32 -18.49
CA ARG A 69 -2.51 11.37 -18.38
C ARG A 69 -2.85 11.97 -17.00
N GLY A 70 -2.70 11.35 -15.84
CA GLY A 70 -3.31 11.91 -14.62
C GLY A 70 -4.84 12.10 -14.74
N GLY A 71 -5.49 12.56 -13.67
CA GLY A 71 -6.95 12.70 -13.64
C GLY A 71 -7.53 12.75 -12.22
N PRO A 72 -8.75 13.26 -12.08
CA PRO A 72 -9.45 13.21 -10.80
C PRO A 72 -9.80 11.77 -10.45
N THR A 73 -9.66 11.44 -9.17
CA THR A 73 -9.79 10.10 -8.62
C THR A 73 -10.66 10.16 -7.38
N VAL A 74 -11.59 9.23 -7.29
CA VAL A 74 -12.38 9.01 -6.08
C VAL A 74 -12.26 7.55 -5.65
N GLY A 75 -12.29 7.32 -4.35
CA GLY A 75 -12.14 5.96 -3.85
C GLY A 75 -12.35 5.84 -2.35
N VAL A 76 -12.04 4.65 -1.86
CA VAL A 76 -12.08 4.28 -0.46
C VAL A 76 -10.77 3.60 -0.10
N ILE A 77 -10.30 3.89 1.11
CA ILE A 77 -9.17 3.21 1.75
C ILE A 77 -9.66 2.65 3.08
N ALA A 78 -9.34 1.41 3.36
CA ALA A 78 -9.57 0.78 4.65
C ALA A 78 -8.31 0.05 5.13
N GLY A 79 -8.13 -0.01 6.44
CA GLY A 79 -7.01 -0.74 7.03
C GLY A 79 -7.34 -1.26 8.42
N TYR A 80 -6.62 -2.29 8.83
CA TYR A 80 -6.72 -2.90 10.15
C TYR A 80 -5.35 -3.35 10.62
N GLY A 81 -5.09 -3.17 11.92
CA GLY A 81 -3.88 -3.64 12.56
C GLY A 81 -2.61 -2.84 12.23
N PRO A 82 -1.41 -3.36 12.60
CA PRO A 82 -1.19 -4.67 13.22
C PRO A 82 -1.92 -4.82 14.56
N ALA A 83 -2.76 -5.85 14.70
CA ALA A 83 -3.50 -6.12 15.93
C ALA A 83 -3.53 -7.62 16.22
N GLU A 84 -3.45 -7.99 17.50
CA GLU A 84 -3.55 -9.39 17.93
C GLU A 84 -4.99 -9.89 17.75
N VAL A 85 -5.14 -10.97 16.98
CA VAL A 85 -6.44 -11.59 16.66
C VAL A 85 -6.61 -12.97 17.30
N ALA A 86 -5.50 -13.57 17.74
CA ALA A 86 -5.45 -14.76 18.58
C ALA A 86 -4.11 -14.73 19.36
N PRO A 87 -3.94 -15.51 20.43
CA PRO A 87 -2.69 -15.52 21.20
C PRO A 87 -1.46 -15.70 20.33
N GLY A 88 -0.60 -14.66 20.26
CA GLY A 88 0.60 -14.67 19.44
C GLY A 88 0.35 -14.55 17.92
N ILE A 89 -0.87 -14.29 17.44
CA ILE A 89 -1.16 -14.09 16.02
C ILE A 89 -1.66 -12.68 15.81
N ARG A 90 -0.96 -11.93 14.95
CA ARG A 90 -1.30 -10.56 14.56
C ARG A 90 -1.81 -10.53 13.14
N LEU A 91 -2.86 -9.75 12.90
CA LEU A 91 -3.39 -9.44 11.58
C LEU A 91 -3.04 -7.99 11.24
N GLU A 92 -2.50 -7.79 10.04
CA GLU A 92 -2.40 -6.49 9.37
C GLU A 92 -3.13 -6.62 8.03
N ALA A 93 -4.06 -5.73 7.74
CA ALA A 93 -4.78 -5.71 6.48
C ALA A 93 -4.93 -4.28 5.96
N TYR A 94 -4.90 -4.14 4.64
CA TYR A 94 -5.05 -2.89 3.94
C TYR A 94 -5.80 -3.14 2.63
N GLY A 95 -6.65 -2.20 2.24
CA GLY A 95 -7.32 -2.23 0.96
C GLY A 95 -7.66 -0.84 0.48
N GLN A 96 -7.57 -0.64 -0.83
CA GLN A 96 -8.05 0.53 -1.53
C GLN A 96 -8.78 0.13 -2.79
N ALA A 97 -9.82 0.89 -3.14
CA ALA A 97 -10.53 0.73 -4.39
C ALA A 97 -11.06 2.09 -4.84
N GLY A 98 -11.17 2.29 -6.15
CA GLY A 98 -11.65 3.56 -6.67
C GLY A 98 -11.71 3.59 -8.19
N GLY A 99 -11.97 4.79 -8.70
CA GLY A 99 -11.98 5.09 -10.11
C GLY A 99 -11.22 6.37 -10.40
N ILE A 100 -10.41 6.36 -11.46
CA ILE A 100 -9.79 7.57 -12.01
C ILE A 100 -10.43 7.93 -13.35
N ALA A 101 -10.80 9.20 -13.53
CA ALA A 101 -11.26 9.71 -14.82
C ALA A 101 -10.08 10.18 -15.67
N ARG A 102 -9.80 9.46 -16.76
CA ARG A 102 -8.83 9.83 -17.80
C ARG A 102 -9.52 9.80 -19.17
N ASP A 103 -9.38 8.70 -19.89
CA ASP A 103 -10.04 8.40 -21.18
C ASP A 103 -11.29 7.55 -20.94
N GLY A 104 -12.14 8.03 -20.02
CA GLY A 104 -13.19 7.25 -19.37
C GLY A 104 -12.87 6.99 -17.90
N ILE A 105 -13.69 6.17 -17.24
CA ILE A 105 -13.51 5.81 -15.84
C ILE A 105 -12.75 4.49 -15.76
N GLU A 106 -11.58 4.53 -15.14
CA GLU A 106 -10.74 3.35 -14.90
C GLU A 106 -10.84 2.93 -13.45
N GLY A 107 -11.44 1.76 -13.22
CA GLY A 107 -11.46 1.13 -11.92
C GLY A 107 -10.10 0.60 -11.51
N PHE A 108 -9.81 0.68 -10.22
CA PHE A 108 -8.67 0.00 -9.61
C PHE A 108 -9.05 -0.56 -8.23
N VAL A 109 -8.36 -1.62 -7.85
CA VAL A 109 -8.39 -2.20 -6.51
C VAL A 109 -6.98 -2.69 -6.17
N ASP A 110 -6.59 -2.52 -4.92
CA ASP A 110 -5.33 -3.02 -4.37
C ASP A 110 -5.53 -3.35 -2.90
N ALA A 111 -5.13 -4.55 -2.49
CA ALA A 111 -5.36 -5.06 -1.15
C ALA A 111 -4.22 -5.98 -0.74
N SER A 112 -3.94 -5.97 0.57
CA SER A 112 -2.98 -6.87 1.19
C SER A 112 -3.45 -7.27 2.57
N ALA A 113 -3.18 -8.51 2.96
CA ALA A 113 -3.37 -8.98 4.33
C ALA A 113 -2.19 -9.84 4.74
N ARG A 114 -1.76 -9.75 6.01
CA ARG A 114 -0.73 -10.60 6.59
C ARG A 114 -1.14 -11.08 7.96
N LEU A 115 -0.88 -12.36 8.22
CA LEU A 115 -0.97 -12.98 9.53
C LEU A 115 0.45 -13.29 10.01
N THR A 116 0.86 -12.73 11.14
CA THR A 116 2.23 -12.88 11.66
C THR A 116 2.26 -13.35 13.11
N HIS A 117 3.32 -14.07 13.46
CA HIS A 117 3.66 -14.49 14.82
C HIS A 117 4.98 -13.81 15.24
N PRO A 118 5.05 -13.18 16.42
CA PRO A 118 6.28 -12.58 16.90
C PRO A 118 7.28 -13.66 17.32
N LEU A 119 8.51 -13.61 16.79
CA LEU A 119 9.60 -14.51 17.18
C LEU A 119 10.43 -13.95 18.35
N GLY A 120 10.35 -12.64 18.60
CA GLY A 120 11.07 -11.97 19.67
C GLY A 120 11.92 -10.82 19.16
N LYS A 121 13.00 -10.50 19.88
CA LYS A 121 13.91 -9.41 19.54
C LYS A 121 15.25 -9.93 19.04
N LEU A 122 15.75 -9.36 17.94
CA LEU A 122 17.07 -9.64 17.39
C LEU A 122 17.77 -8.32 17.06
N ALA A 123 18.96 -8.08 17.62
CA ALA A 123 19.75 -6.86 17.40
C ALA A 123 18.94 -5.54 17.60
N GLY A 124 18.04 -5.53 18.58
CA GLY A 124 17.16 -4.38 18.87
C GLY A 124 15.89 -4.27 18.00
N ALA A 125 15.76 -5.10 16.96
CA ALA A 125 14.56 -5.21 16.13
C ALA A 125 13.58 -6.22 16.72
N THR A 126 12.27 -5.93 16.69
CA THR A 126 11.25 -6.97 16.87
C THR A 126 11.04 -7.70 15.55
N ILE A 127 11.14 -9.02 15.56
CA ILE A 127 10.99 -9.87 14.37
C ILE A 127 9.68 -10.65 14.46
N ASP A 128 8.87 -10.55 13.42
CA ASP A 128 7.67 -11.36 13.23
C ASP A 128 7.82 -12.18 11.93
N ILE A 129 7.29 -13.41 11.91
CA ILE A 129 7.21 -14.26 10.72
C ILE A 129 5.76 -14.61 10.43
N GLY A 130 5.41 -14.80 9.17
CA GLY A 130 4.03 -15.11 8.83
C GLY A 130 3.80 -15.43 7.37
N VAL A 131 2.54 -15.30 6.98
CA VAL A 131 2.09 -15.45 5.59
C VAL A 131 1.26 -14.23 5.20
N GLY A 132 1.31 -13.90 3.91
CA GLY A 132 0.55 -12.80 3.33
C GLY A 132 -0.20 -13.19 2.08
N ALA A 133 -1.18 -12.36 1.74
CA ALA A 133 -1.88 -12.36 0.48
C ALA A 133 -1.94 -10.93 -0.06
N TRP A 134 -1.82 -10.78 -1.38
CA TRP A 134 -1.82 -9.49 -2.06
C TRP A 134 -2.63 -9.61 -3.34
N GLY A 135 -3.58 -8.70 -3.55
CA GLY A 135 -4.42 -8.66 -4.73
C GLY A 135 -4.50 -7.27 -5.30
N SER A 136 -4.25 -7.12 -6.59
CA SER A 136 -4.33 -5.84 -7.28
C SER A 136 -4.93 -6.04 -8.66
N ALA A 137 -5.85 -5.17 -9.07
CA ALA A 137 -6.38 -5.12 -10.41
C ALA A 137 -6.60 -3.67 -10.84
N GLN A 138 -6.16 -3.35 -12.04
CA GLN A 138 -6.33 -2.06 -12.71
C GLN A 138 -6.24 -2.31 -14.21
N ARG A 139 -7.09 -1.67 -15.02
CA ARG A 139 -7.20 -1.79 -16.50
C ARG A 139 -6.15 -2.74 -17.15
N ASP A 140 -6.63 -3.89 -17.63
CA ASP A 140 -5.84 -4.92 -18.34
C ASP A 140 -4.67 -5.54 -17.55
N ALA A 141 -4.58 -5.27 -16.25
CA ALA A 141 -3.59 -5.84 -15.35
C ALA A 141 -4.25 -6.30 -14.05
N GLU A 142 -4.09 -7.57 -13.74
CA GLU A 142 -4.53 -8.15 -12.48
C GLU A 142 -3.48 -9.14 -11.98
N ARG A 143 -3.40 -9.25 -10.67
CA ARG A 143 -2.46 -10.13 -9.99
C ARG A 143 -2.95 -10.47 -8.59
N PHE A 144 -2.85 -11.73 -8.23
CA PHE A 144 -3.04 -12.23 -6.88
C PHE A 144 -1.87 -13.11 -6.47
N ASP A 145 -1.25 -12.77 -5.34
CA ASP A 145 -0.11 -13.47 -4.77
C ASP A 145 -0.40 -13.95 -3.35
N VAL A 146 0.27 -15.03 -2.95
CA VAL A 146 0.37 -15.49 -1.57
C VAL A 146 1.81 -15.85 -1.25
N GLY A 147 2.18 -15.89 0.03
CA GLY A 147 3.48 -16.44 0.40
C GLY A 147 3.98 -16.02 1.78
N PRO A 148 5.17 -16.49 2.18
CA PRO A 148 5.75 -16.18 3.47
C PRO A 148 6.19 -14.71 3.58
N SER A 149 6.19 -14.21 4.81
CA SER A 149 6.56 -12.83 5.16
C SER A 149 7.45 -12.83 6.40
N ILE A 150 8.48 -11.98 6.39
CA ILE A 150 9.29 -11.63 7.54
C ILE A 150 9.18 -10.14 7.75
N VAL A 151 8.89 -9.73 8.97
CA VAL A 151 8.73 -8.34 9.36
C VAL A 151 9.74 -8.02 10.45
N ALA A 152 10.57 -7.01 10.22
CA ALA A 152 11.46 -6.46 11.24
C ALA A 152 11.04 -5.02 11.56
N THR A 153 10.84 -4.74 12.85
CA THR A 153 10.47 -3.40 13.34
C THR A 153 11.59 -2.87 14.22
N LEU A 154 12.28 -1.83 13.75
CA LEU A 154 13.45 -1.25 14.38
C LEU A 154 13.11 0.13 14.95
N PRO A 155 13.31 0.36 16.26
CA PRO A 155 13.27 1.71 16.82
C PRO A 155 14.57 2.44 16.43
N VAL A 156 14.44 3.56 15.71
CA VAL A 156 15.56 4.43 15.33
C VAL A 156 15.31 5.84 15.86
N ALA A 157 16.04 6.21 16.91
CA ALA A 157 15.82 7.44 17.67
C ALA A 157 14.36 7.58 18.15
N ARG A 158 13.62 8.60 17.69
CA ARG A 158 12.20 8.82 18.02
C ARG A 158 11.24 8.25 16.98
N LYS A 159 11.73 7.44 16.04
CA LYS A 159 10.96 6.91 14.91
C LYS A 159 11.03 5.39 14.87
N THR A 160 10.09 4.80 14.13
CA THR A 160 10.11 3.37 13.86
C THR A 160 10.35 3.15 12.37
N ILE A 161 11.29 2.26 12.06
CA ILE A 161 11.54 1.75 10.71
C ILE A 161 10.99 0.33 10.64
N ARG A 162 10.16 0.07 9.64
CA ARG A 162 9.60 -1.24 9.35
C ARG A 162 10.19 -1.77 8.06
N LEU A 163 10.80 -2.94 8.15
CA LEU A 163 11.29 -3.71 7.02
C LEU A 163 10.38 -4.91 6.85
N THR A 164 9.95 -5.19 5.63
CA THR A 164 9.12 -6.36 5.32
C THR A 164 9.71 -7.06 4.10
N LEU A 165 10.07 -8.33 4.27
CA LEU A 165 10.54 -9.19 3.20
C LEU A 165 9.49 -10.26 2.95
N ASP A 166 8.90 -10.22 1.76
CA ASP A 166 7.85 -11.13 1.33
C ASP A 166 8.38 -11.99 0.17
N TRP A 167 8.00 -13.28 0.13
CA TRP A 167 7.98 -14.02 -1.13
C TRP A 167 6.57 -13.93 -1.70
N ARG A 168 6.42 -13.33 -2.89
CA ARG A 168 5.13 -13.20 -3.57
C ARG A 168 5.02 -14.28 -4.63
N GLU A 169 4.37 -15.39 -4.28
CA GLU A 169 4.03 -16.45 -5.23
C GLU A 169 2.74 -16.09 -5.96
N ARG A 170 2.82 -15.87 -7.28
CA ARG A 170 1.65 -15.50 -8.07
C ARG A 170 0.81 -16.73 -8.38
N ILE A 171 -0.43 -16.72 -7.92
CA ILE A 171 -1.38 -17.82 -8.12
C ILE A 171 -2.55 -17.46 -9.04
N ALA A 172 -2.79 -16.16 -9.30
CA ALA A 172 -3.73 -15.71 -10.32
C ALA A 172 -3.31 -14.38 -10.97
N GLY A 173 -3.84 -14.13 -12.17
CA GLY A 173 -3.53 -12.95 -12.97
C GLY A 173 -2.18 -13.02 -13.70
N GLY A 174 -1.91 -12.01 -14.53
CA GLY A 174 -0.79 -11.98 -15.46
C GLY A 174 0.11 -10.74 -15.36
N ALA A 175 -0.19 -9.81 -14.45
CA ALA A 175 0.58 -8.57 -14.34
C ALA A 175 2.03 -8.86 -13.92
N ARG A 176 2.99 -8.17 -14.56
CA ARG A 176 4.41 -8.30 -14.26
C ARG A 176 4.77 -7.51 -12.99
N PRO A 177 5.84 -7.89 -12.24
CA PRO A 177 6.81 -8.97 -12.48
C PRO A 177 6.26 -10.39 -12.22
N GLY A 178 7.08 -11.44 -12.34
CA GLY A 178 6.70 -12.81 -11.95
C GLY A 178 6.68 -13.02 -10.43
N SER A 179 6.62 -14.28 -10.00
CA SER A 179 6.84 -14.66 -8.59
C SER A 179 8.27 -14.30 -8.15
N GLY A 180 8.45 -13.90 -6.91
CA GLY A 180 9.77 -13.54 -6.39
C GLY A 180 9.76 -12.78 -5.07
N PRO A 181 10.95 -12.39 -4.57
CA PRO A 181 11.08 -11.63 -3.34
C PRO A 181 10.66 -10.17 -3.53
N ALA A 182 10.02 -9.60 -2.52
CA ALA A 182 9.67 -8.18 -2.43
C ALA A 182 10.14 -7.62 -1.09
N LEU A 183 10.96 -6.57 -1.13
CA LEU A 183 11.42 -5.85 0.06
C LEU A 183 10.69 -4.51 0.14
N SER A 184 10.02 -4.28 1.26
CA SER A 184 9.38 -3.00 1.60
C SER A 184 10.08 -2.37 2.79
N ILE A 185 10.32 -1.06 2.69
CA ILE A 185 10.89 -0.25 3.78
C ILE A 185 9.94 0.92 4.00
N GLY A 186 9.46 1.06 5.24
CA GLY A 186 8.55 2.13 5.63
C GLY A 186 8.98 2.76 6.95
N SER A 187 8.67 4.04 7.12
CA SER A 187 8.83 4.76 8.38
C SER A 187 7.74 5.80 8.52
N ASP A 188 7.21 5.94 9.73
CA ASP A 188 6.35 7.05 10.12
C ASP A 188 7.18 8.26 10.60
N PHE A 189 6.61 9.46 10.52
CA PHE A 189 7.30 10.71 10.82
C PHE A 189 6.48 11.66 11.69
#